data_AF-A0A5J6MKP1-F1
#
_entry.id   AF-A0A5J6MKP1-F1
#
_cell.length_a   1.000
_cell.length_b   1.000
_cell.length_c   1.000
_cell.angle_alpha   90.00
_cell.angle_beta   90.00
_cell.angle_gamma   90.00
#
_symmetry.space_group_name_H-M   'P 1'
#
loop_
_entity.id
_entity.type
_entity.pdbx_description
1 polymer ?
#
loop_
_entity_poly.entity_id
_entity_poly.type
_entity_poly.pdbx_seq_one_letter_code
_entity_poly.pdbx_strand_id
1 'polypeptide(L)'
;MAAMTWVIAPGTAFPTSMLFHEDSMRPLRLTIALGFLTAFSAVPATAQQMDMDVMMRWGSADVVQYHIVGDYQGETTIASNGSGRADVTDQVVIDLTWKLSEAKLVGTPTFQNAKSAVANLHDFEPSCLAPVLKGEYEHYELQGIKEGLGGALEFEVLTIYPDVEVAQDCTASRITVPGSRKVRPEDFVIPSPVMMGMPLPDSDDLRVSPDKTFMTRKSGGWTWTFTPSIPAAQ
;
A
#
# COMPACT_ATOMS: atom_id res chain seq x y z
N MET A 1 -33.14 -2.85 35.63
CA MET A 1 -33.20 -1.90 34.49
C MET A 1 -32.78 -0.54 35.01
N ALA A 2 -31.53 -0.14 34.76
CA ALA A 2 -31.01 1.16 35.17
C ALA A 2 -30.67 1.93 33.89
N ALA A 3 -31.37 3.06 33.69
CA ALA A 3 -31.15 3.96 32.56
C ALA A 3 -29.95 4.85 32.87
N MET A 4 -28.96 4.86 31.97
CA MET A 4 -27.75 5.64 32.08
C MET A 4 -27.86 6.85 31.14
N THR A 5 -28.06 8.02 31.73
CA THR A 5 -28.23 9.31 31.03
C THR A 5 -26.86 9.93 30.79
N TRP A 6 -26.50 10.18 29.52
CA TRP A 6 -25.28 10.90 29.16
C TRP A 6 -25.56 12.39 29.03
N VAL A 7 -24.73 13.21 29.68
CA VAL A 7 -24.71 14.67 29.58
C VAL A 7 -23.63 15.06 28.57
N ILE A 8 -23.99 15.76 27.50
CA ILE A 8 -23.07 16.29 26.50
C ILE A 8 -22.72 17.72 26.90
N ALA A 9 -21.44 18.00 27.12
CA ALA A 9 -20.92 19.34 27.34
C ALA A 9 -20.65 20.06 26.00
N PRO A 10 -21.06 21.32 25.82
CA PRO A 10 -20.74 22.10 24.63
C PRO A 10 -19.46 22.91 24.80
N GLY A 11 -18.67 22.99 23.73
CA GLY A 11 -17.84 24.17 23.45
C GLY A 11 -16.34 24.01 23.65
N THR A 12 -15.63 23.73 22.55
CA THR A 12 -14.31 24.33 22.32
C THR A 12 -14.27 24.86 20.89
N ALA A 13 -14.08 26.18 20.78
CA ALA A 13 -13.93 26.91 19.54
C ALA A 13 -12.51 26.68 19.00
N PHE A 14 -12.39 26.29 17.73
CA PHE A 14 -11.12 26.23 17.02
C PHE A 14 -10.79 27.61 16.41
N PRO A 15 -9.58 28.15 16.62
CA PRO A 15 -9.17 29.40 15.99
C PRO A 15 -8.76 29.15 14.53
N THR A 16 -9.50 29.78 13.62
CA THR A 16 -9.13 29.95 12.22
C THR A 16 -7.99 30.96 12.13
N SER A 17 -6.80 30.52 11.71
CA SER A 17 -5.72 31.42 11.30
C SER A 17 -5.06 30.88 10.02
N MET A 18 -5.64 31.29 8.89
CA MET A 18 -4.94 31.26 7.60
C MET A 18 -3.93 32.41 7.59
N LEU A 19 -2.64 32.08 7.62
CA LEU A 19 -1.59 32.99 7.22
C LEU A 19 -1.30 32.73 5.74
N PHE A 20 -1.83 33.60 4.87
CA PHE A 20 -1.38 33.73 3.50
C PHE A 20 0.04 34.28 3.51
N HIS A 21 1.00 33.47 3.06
CA HIS A 21 2.36 33.91 2.80
C HIS A 21 2.42 34.51 1.40
N GLU A 22 2.62 35.82 1.33
CA GLU A 22 2.69 36.61 0.11
C GLU A 22 4.15 36.64 -0.37
N ASP A 23 4.51 35.75 -1.30
CA ASP A 23 5.88 35.63 -1.80
C ASP A 23 6.12 36.53 -3.03
N SER A 24 6.67 37.71 -2.73
CA SER A 24 7.75 38.42 -3.44
C SER A 24 7.95 38.17 -4.95
N MET A 25 7.39 39.08 -5.76
CA MET A 25 7.70 39.24 -7.18
C MET A 25 9.15 39.71 -7.40
N ARG A 26 9.96 38.88 -8.08
CA ARG A 26 11.28 39.27 -8.61
C ARG A 26 11.16 39.81 -10.04
N PRO A 27 11.93 40.85 -10.42
CA PRO A 27 11.87 41.45 -11.76
C PRO A 27 12.52 40.56 -12.82
N LEU A 28 11.74 40.28 -13.87
CA LEU A 28 12.11 39.52 -15.05
C LEU A 28 13.05 40.35 -15.95
N ARG A 29 14.29 39.90 -16.14
CA ARG A 29 15.20 40.44 -17.16
C ARG A 29 14.91 39.81 -18.52
N LEU A 30 14.31 40.59 -19.40
CA LEU A 30 14.03 40.26 -20.79
C LEU A 30 15.35 40.21 -21.58
N THR A 31 15.77 39.01 -22.00
CA THR A 31 16.88 38.83 -22.95
C THR A 31 16.32 38.26 -24.24
N ILE A 32 16.25 39.09 -25.27
CA ILE A 32 15.79 38.71 -26.62
C ILE A 32 16.98 38.09 -27.34
N ALA A 33 16.95 36.77 -27.53
CA ALA A 33 17.84 36.06 -28.44
C ALA A 33 17.01 35.56 -29.64
N LEU A 34 17.25 36.22 -30.77
CA LEU A 34 16.65 35.96 -32.07
C LEU A 34 17.45 34.84 -32.76
N GLY A 35 16.80 33.73 -33.09
CA GLY A 35 17.31 32.77 -34.07
C GLY A 35 17.32 31.32 -33.60
N PHE A 36 16.38 30.51 -34.09
CA PHE A 36 16.67 29.33 -34.94
C PHE A 36 15.36 28.75 -35.47
N LEU A 37 15.27 28.66 -36.80
CA LEU A 37 14.18 28.04 -37.54
C LEU A 37 14.34 26.51 -37.50
N THR A 38 13.19 25.83 -37.42
CA THR A 38 12.87 24.50 -37.98
C THR A 38 13.60 23.26 -37.47
N ALA A 39 12.91 22.51 -36.60
CA ALA A 39 12.60 21.09 -36.79
C ALA A 39 11.47 20.69 -35.82
N PHE A 40 10.20 20.85 -36.24
CA PHE A 40 9.09 20.17 -35.59
C PHE A 40 9.21 18.69 -35.96
N SER A 41 10.02 17.93 -35.22
CA SER A 41 9.97 16.49 -35.23
C SER A 41 8.57 16.09 -34.75
N ALA A 42 7.75 15.59 -35.67
CA ALA A 42 6.48 14.96 -35.37
C ALA A 42 6.78 13.76 -34.45
N VAL A 43 6.66 13.97 -33.14
CA VAL A 43 6.60 12.88 -32.19
C VAL A 43 5.36 12.09 -32.58
N PRO A 44 5.48 10.81 -32.99
CA PRO A 44 4.30 10.02 -33.27
C PRO A 44 3.47 10.03 -31.99
N ALA A 45 2.28 10.61 -32.08
CA ALA A 45 1.26 10.44 -31.08
C ALA A 45 0.81 8.97 -31.14
N THR A 46 1.64 8.06 -30.64
CA THR A 46 1.16 6.80 -30.05
C THR A 46 0.45 7.18 -28.76
N ALA A 47 -0.61 7.97 -28.91
CA ALA A 47 -1.54 8.32 -27.87
C ALA A 47 -2.18 7.01 -27.46
N GLN A 48 -1.72 6.44 -26.34
CA GLN A 48 -2.57 5.85 -25.31
C GLN A 48 -3.88 5.23 -25.86
N GLN A 49 -3.75 4.34 -26.85
CA GLN A 49 -4.91 3.82 -27.55
C GLN A 49 -5.50 2.74 -26.66
N MET A 50 -6.81 2.85 -26.39
CA MET A 50 -7.51 1.82 -25.67
C MET A 50 -7.42 0.50 -26.44
N ASP A 51 -7.05 -0.57 -25.74
CA ASP A 51 -7.03 -1.92 -26.28
C ASP A 51 -8.45 -2.49 -26.18
N MET A 52 -9.21 -2.32 -27.28
CA MET A 52 -10.61 -2.73 -27.34
C MET A 52 -10.79 -4.23 -27.11
N ASP A 53 -9.85 -5.07 -27.53
CA ASP A 53 -9.96 -6.52 -27.40
C ASP A 53 -9.82 -6.94 -25.92
N VAL A 54 -8.86 -6.33 -25.21
CA VAL A 54 -8.70 -6.53 -23.76
C VAL A 54 -9.91 -6.01 -23.00
N MET A 55 -10.42 -4.82 -23.34
CA MET A 55 -11.61 -4.27 -22.70
C MET A 55 -12.86 -5.12 -22.94
N MET A 56 -13.08 -5.61 -24.17
CA MET A 56 -14.22 -6.50 -24.48
C MET A 56 -14.11 -7.83 -23.73
N ARG A 57 -12.92 -8.44 -23.71
CA ARG A 57 -12.65 -9.68 -22.97
C ARG A 57 -13.07 -9.54 -21.51
N TRP A 58 -12.55 -8.52 -20.82
CA TRP A 58 -12.84 -8.31 -19.40
C TRP A 58 -14.22 -7.73 -19.13
N GLY A 59 -14.77 -6.92 -20.03
CA GLY A 59 -16.12 -6.36 -19.92
C GLY A 59 -17.22 -7.41 -20.08
N SER A 60 -16.92 -8.55 -20.71
CA SER A 60 -17.84 -9.69 -20.83
C SER A 60 -17.74 -10.70 -19.68
N ALA A 61 -16.70 -10.60 -18.83
CA ALA A 61 -16.52 -11.50 -17.70
C ALA A 61 -17.39 -11.04 -16.53
N ASP A 62 -18.30 -11.90 -16.06
CA ASP A 62 -19.05 -11.64 -14.81
C ASP A 62 -18.24 -12.06 -13.57
N VAL A 63 -17.48 -13.14 -13.69
CA VAL A 63 -16.67 -13.73 -12.61
C VAL A 63 -15.21 -13.78 -13.04
N VAL A 64 -14.32 -13.33 -12.15
CA VAL A 64 -12.87 -13.29 -12.35
C VAL A 64 -12.18 -13.98 -11.19
N GLN A 65 -11.25 -14.88 -11.49
CA GLN A 65 -10.35 -15.44 -10.49
C GLN A 65 -9.08 -14.59 -10.44
N TYR A 66 -8.70 -14.16 -9.25
CA TYR A 66 -7.48 -13.41 -9.01
C TYR A 66 -6.47 -14.28 -8.29
N HIS A 67 -5.25 -14.28 -8.82
CA HIS A 67 -4.05 -14.62 -8.08
C HIS A 67 -3.32 -13.31 -7.73
N ILE A 68 -3.23 -13.01 -6.44
CA ILE A 68 -2.70 -11.75 -5.92
C ILE A 68 -1.45 -12.07 -5.10
N VAL A 69 -0.35 -11.40 -5.41
CA VAL A 69 0.89 -11.49 -4.63
C VAL A 69 1.21 -10.11 -4.09
N GLY A 70 1.31 -9.99 -2.78
CA GLY A 70 1.83 -8.80 -2.11
C GLY A 70 3.27 -9.05 -1.69
N ASP A 71 4.19 -8.24 -2.19
CA ASP A 71 5.58 -8.23 -1.76
C ASP A 71 5.87 -6.93 -1.00
N TYR A 72 6.22 -7.04 0.28
CA TYR A 72 6.67 -5.90 1.08
C TYR A 72 8.19 -5.81 1.05
N GLN A 73 8.69 -4.59 0.87
CA GLN A 73 10.08 -4.26 1.09
C GLN A 73 10.19 -2.83 1.61
N GLY A 74 10.70 -2.69 2.83
CA GLY A 74 10.90 -1.37 3.42
C GLY A 74 11.53 -1.42 4.81
N GLU A 75 11.96 -0.25 5.27
CA GLU A 75 12.38 -0.06 6.65
C GLU A 75 11.15 0.17 7.55
N THR A 76 11.10 -0.51 8.69
CA THR A 76 9.99 -0.37 9.65
C THR A 76 10.47 -0.47 11.10
N THR A 77 9.58 -0.13 12.03
CA THR A 77 9.82 -0.28 13.46
C THR A 77 9.56 -1.71 13.90
N ILE A 78 10.53 -2.30 14.60
CA ILE A 78 10.49 -3.71 15.04
C ILE A 78 10.11 -3.91 16.50
N ALA A 79 10.06 -2.85 17.32
CA ALA A 79 9.56 -2.90 18.68
C ALA A 79 8.14 -2.30 18.81
N SER A 80 7.37 -2.82 19.76
CA SER A 80 5.96 -2.48 19.96
C SER A 80 5.70 -1.00 20.31
N ASN A 81 6.69 -0.35 20.91
CA ASN A 81 6.69 1.07 21.31
C ASN A 81 7.24 2.01 20.22
N GLY A 82 7.57 1.51 19.03
CA GLY A 82 8.12 2.31 17.91
C GLY A 82 9.63 2.52 17.93
N SER A 83 10.36 1.93 18.88
CA SER A 83 11.83 1.92 18.89
C SER A 83 12.40 0.79 18.03
N GLY A 84 13.68 0.92 17.66
CA GLY A 84 14.39 -0.05 16.82
C GLY A 84 13.87 -0.12 15.38
N ARG A 85 14.79 -0.05 14.42
CA ARG A 85 14.48 -0.13 13.00
C ARG A 85 15.20 -1.29 12.35
N ALA A 86 14.63 -1.79 11.28
CA ALA A 86 15.23 -2.82 10.46
C ALA A 86 14.66 -2.77 9.05
N ASP A 87 15.44 -3.27 8.09
CA ASP A 87 14.94 -3.59 6.77
C ASP A 87 14.13 -4.88 6.86
N VAL A 88 12.91 -4.83 6.35
CA VAL A 88 11.96 -5.94 6.41
C VAL A 88 11.48 -6.27 5.01
N THR A 89 11.43 -7.57 4.73
CA THR A 89 10.72 -8.12 3.57
C THR A 89 9.65 -9.08 4.03
N ASP A 90 8.51 -9.06 3.37
CA ASP A 90 7.38 -9.95 3.66
C ASP A 90 6.66 -10.31 2.36
N GLN A 91 5.93 -11.42 2.36
CA GLN A 91 5.14 -11.85 1.21
C GLN A 91 3.83 -12.51 1.64
N VAL A 92 2.74 -12.14 0.96
CA VAL A 92 1.45 -12.80 1.08
C VAL A 92 0.92 -13.16 -0.30
N VAL A 93 0.37 -14.36 -0.43
CA VAL A 93 -0.29 -14.84 -1.65
C VAL A 93 -1.77 -15.04 -1.35
N ILE A 94 -2.64 -14.51 -2.20
CA ILE A 94 -4.09 -14.57 -2.05
C ILE A 94 -4.69 -15.06 -3.36
N ASP A 95 -5.53 -16.08 -3.28
CA ASP A 95 -6.36 -16.54 -4.38
C ASP A 95 -7.83 -16.29 -4.01
N LEU A 96 -8.54 -15.58 -4.87
CA LEU A 96 -9.96 -15.28 -4.66
C LEU A 96 -10.74 -15.27 -5.97
N THR A 97 -12.05 -15.47 -5.85
CA THR A 97 -12.97 -15.33 -6.97
C THR A 97 -13.86 -14.12 -6.71
N TRP A 98 -14.00 -13.26 -7.71
CA TRP A 98 -14.65 -11.97 -7.60
C TRP A 98 -15.73 -11.83 -8.66
N LYS A 99 -16.95 -11.45 -8.24
CA LYS A 99 -18.06 -11.13 -9.13
C LYS A 99 -18.03 -9.64 -9.46
N LEU A 100 -17.65 -9.30 -10.68
CA LEU A 100 -17.43 -7.91 -11.11
C LEU A 100 -18.71 -7.08 -11.07
N SER A 101 -19.85 -7.66 -11.48
CA SER A 101 -21.13 -6.95 -11.52
C SER A 101 -21.68 -6.56 -10.15
N GLU A 102 -21.32 -7.32 -9.10
CA GLU A 102 -21.77 -7.08 -7.73
C GLU A 102 -20.69 -6.49 -6.82
N ALA A 103 -19.42 -6.48 -7.27
CA ALA A 103 -18.25 -6.16 -6.46
C ALA A 103 -18.21 -7.00 -5.16
N LYS A 104 -18.28 -8.33 -5.31
CA LYS A 104 -18.39 -9.28 -4.20
C LYS A 104 -17.49 -10.50 -4.33
N LEU A 105 -17.17 -11.10 -3.19
CA LEU A 105 -16.48 -12.39 -3.13
C LEU A 105 -17.43 -13.51 -3.54
N VAL A 106 -16.91 -14.44 -4.32
CA VAL A 106 -17.58 -15.70 -4.66
C VAL A 106 -16.82 -16.84 -4.00
N GLY A 107 -17.44 -17.50 -3.03
CA GLY A 107 -16.82 -18.56 -2.26
C GLY A 107 -15.82 -18.04 -1.21
N THR A 108 -15.03 -18.96 -0.66
CA THR A 108 -14.04 -18.67 0.37
C THR A 108 -12.68 -18.41 -0.28
N PRO A 109 -12.07 -17.22 -0.11
CA PRO A 109 -10.72 -16.97 -0.59
C PRO A 109 -9.70 -17.82 0.18
N THR A 110 -8.57 -18.14 -0.45
CA THR A 110 -7.44 -18.81 0.20
C THR A 110 -6.24 -17.89 0.22
N PHE A 111 -5.39 -18.02 1.23
CA PHE A 111 -4.17 -17.24 1.31
C PHE A 111 -3.04 -18.03 1.96
N GLN A 112 -1.81 -17.60 1.69
CA GLN A 112 -0.58 -18.14 2.24
C GLN A 112 0.31 -16.99 2.68
N ASN A 113 0.77 -17.02 3.92
CA ASN A 113 1.73 -16.05 4.45
C ASN A 113 3.14 -16.66 4.37
N ALA A 114 4.09 -15.91 3.82
CA ALA A 114 5.51 -16.19 4.01
C ALA A 114 5.95 -15.70 5.39
N LYS A 115 7.16 -16.11 5.81
CA LYS A 115 7.78 -15.55 7.01
C LYS A 115 8.48 -14.25 6.69
N SER A 116 8.25 -13.22 7.50
CA SER A 116 9.00 -11.98 7.47
C SER A 116 10.50 -12.24 7.62
N ALA A 117 11.32 -11.58 6.81
CA ALA A 117 12.76 -11.52 6.99
C ALA A 117 13.17 -10.14 7.50
N VAL A 118 14.08 -10.11 8.48
CA VAL A 118 14.56 -8.89 9.13
C VAL A 118 16.07 -8.79 8.97
N ALA A 119 16.54 -7.64 8.50
CA ALA A 119 17.95 -7.34 8.30
C ALA A 119 18.31 -5.94 8.79
N ASN A 120 19.62 -5.67 8.89
CA ASN A 120 20.15 -4.32 9.17
C ASN A 120 19.50 -3.64 10.38
N LEU A 121 19.40 -4.37 11.50
CA LEU A 121 18.88 -3.81 12.74
C LEU A 121 19.71 -2.60 13.18
N HIS A 122 19.05 -1.47 13.44
CA HIS A 122 19.70 -0.26 13.88
C HIS A 122 18.76 0.57 14.76
N ASP A 123 19.33 1.49 15.55
CA ASP A 123 18.56 2.51 16.23
C ASP A 123 18.30 3.69 15.29
N PHE A 124 17.38 4.60 15.65
CA PHE A 124 17.17 5.84 14.90
C PHE A 124 18.45 6.70 14.85
N GLU A 125 19.21 6.71 15.93
CA GLU A 125 20.53 7.35 16.00
C GLU A 125 21.63 6.34 15.60
N PRO A 126 22.35 6.53 14.49
CA PRO A 126 23.33 5.55 14.01
C PRO A 126 24.49 5.27 14.99
N SER A 127 24.75 6.18 15.93
CA SER A 127 25.77 6.01 16.97
C SER A 127 25.32 5.16 18.16
N CYS A 128 24.02 4.91 18.31
CA CYS A 128 23.45 4.05 19.34
C CYS A 128 23.66 2.55 19.01
N LEU A 129 23.66 1.71 20.05
CA LEU A 129 23.72 0.26 19.88
C LEU A 129 22.45 -0.26 19.18
N ALA A 130 22.63 -1.11 18.16
CA ALA A 130 21.53 -1.77 17.49
C ALA A 130 20.63 -2.57 18.45
N PRO A 131 19.31 -2.61 18.19
CA PRO A 131 18.36 -3.39 18.97
C PRO A 131 18.63 -4.89 18.82
N VAL A 132 18.29 -5.66 19.85
CA VAL A 132 18.41 -7.13 19.85
C VAL A 132 17.02 -7.75 19.97
N LEU A 133 16.57 -8.38 18.88
CA LEU A 133 15.33 -9.16 18.87
C LEU A 133 15.50 -10.45 19.69
N LYS A 134 14.50 -10.76 20.52
CA LYS A 134 14.41 -12.00 21.31
C LYS A 134 13.25 -12.86 20.80
N GLY A 135 13.18 -13.04 19.49
CA GLY A 135 12.14 -13.83 18.84
C GLY A 135 11.96 -13.43 17.38
N GLU A 136 10.99 -14.05 16.73
CA GLU A 136 10.60 -13.71 15.36
C GLU A 136 9.72 -12.46 15.36
N TYR A 137 10.04 -11.53 14.47
CA TYR A 137 9.17 -10.42 14.11
C TYR A 137 8.34 -10.84 12.90
N GLU A 138 7.04 -10.57 12.94
CA GLU A 138 6.12 -10.81 11.83
C GLU A 138 5.46 -9.48 11.45
N HIS A 139 5.78 -8.96 10.27
CA HIS A 139 5.29 -7.68 9.81
C HIS A 139 3.82 -7.75 9.42
N TYR A 140 3.46 -8.76 8.62
CA TYR A 140 2.15 -8.91 8.03
C TYR A 140 1.71 -10.38 7.99
N GLU A 141 0.88 -10.78 8.95
CA GLU A 141 0.22 -12.08 8.92
C GLU A 141 -1.27 -11.89 8.62
N LEU A 142 -1.69 -12.24 7.40
CA LEU A 142 -3.11 -12.22 7.03
C LEU A 142 -3.85 -13.32 7.78
N GLN A 143 -4.85 -12.95 8.57
CA GLN A 143 -5.67 -13.88 9.35
C GLN A 143 -7.02 -14.18 8.68
N GLY A 144 -7.54 -13.22 7.91
CA GLY A 144 -8.84 -13.34 7.29
C GLY A 144 -9.10 -12.30 6.23
N ILE A 145 -10.02 -12.63 5.32
CA ILE A 145 -10.52 -11.76 4.26
C ILE A 145 -12.05 -11.81 4.32
N LYS A 146 -12.69 -10.66 4.36
CA LYS A 146 -14.15 -10.53 4.28
C LYS A 146 -14.55 -9.35 3.40
N GLU A 147 -15.83 -9.26 3.07
CA GLU A 147 -16.37 -8.12 2.34
C GLU A 147 -16.35 -6.87 3.23
N GLY A 148 -15.75 -5.81 2.71
CA GLY A 148 -15.72 -4.47 3.31
C GLY A 148 -16.80 -3.56 2.73
N LEU A 149 -16.72 -2.27 3.07
CA LEU A 149 -17.65 -1.26 2.55
C LEU A 149 -17.30 -0.88 1.11
N GLY A 150 -18.32 -0.60 0.29
CA GLY A 150 -18.13 -0.03 -1.05
C GLY A 150 -17.49 -0.98 -2.07
N GLY A 151 -17.59 -2.30 -1.87
CA GLY A 151 -16.96 -3.29 -2.75
C GLY A 151 -15.46 -3.46 -2.53
N ALA A 152 -14.90 -2.91 -1.46
CA ALA A 152 -13.57 -3.25 -0.98
C ALA A 152 -13.61 -4.58 -0.21
N LEU A 153 -12.45 -5.18 -0.04
CA LEU A 153 -12.21 -6.25 0.93
C LEU A 153 -11.71 -5.63 2.23
N GLU A 154 -12.08 -6.23 3.36
CA GLU A 154 -11.45 -5.96 4.65
C GLU A 154 -10.53 -7.13 4.98
N PHE A 155 -9.24 -6.84 5.10
CA PHE A 155 -8.23 -7.78 5.56
C PHE A 155 -8.07 -7.66 7.08
N GLU A 156 -8.07 -8.78 7.78
CA GLU A 156 -7.67 -8.84 9.19
C GLU A 156 -6.19 -9.19 9.26
N VAL A 157 -5.36 -8.22 9.64
CA VAL A 157 -3.91 -8.34 9.62
C VAL A 157 -3.37 -8.35 11.03
N LEU A 158 -2.52 -9.34 11.34
CA LEU A 158 -1.78 -9.46 12.59
C LEU A 158 -0.32 -9.06 12.37
N THR A 159 0.19 -8.16 13.22
CA THR A 159 1.64 -7.91 13.36
C THR A 159 2.10 -8.43 14.72
N ILE A 160 3.19 -9.19 14.73
CA ILE A 160 3.79 -9.77 15.93
C ILE A 160 5.12 -9.08 16.20
N TYR A 161 5.20 -8.41 17.34
CA TYR A 161 6.42 -7.81 17.86
C TYR A 161 6.99 -8.75 18.93
N PRO A 162 8.22 -9.25 18.80
CA PRO A 162 8.86 -10.04 19.86
C PRO A 162 9.33 -9.11 20.98
N ASP A 163 9.83 -9.70 22.07
CA ASP A 163 10.61 -8.94 23.04
C ASP A 163 11.86 -8.35 22.34
N VAL A 164 12.19 -7.10 22.64
CA VAL A 164 13.34 -6.40 22.04
C VAL A 164 14.16 -5.73 23.13
N GLU A 165 15.47 -5.90 23.12
CA GLU A 165 16.37 -5.09 23.94
C GLU A 165 16.86 -3.89 23.13
N VAL A 166 16.55 -2.67 23.60
CA VAL A 166 16.94 -1.42 22.94
C VAL A 166 17.85 -0.61 23.86
N ALA A 167 18.76 0.19 23.30
CA ALA A 167 19.61 1.07 24.10
C ALA A 167 18.75 2.18 24.74
N GLN A 168 18.91 2.42 26.05
CA GLN A 168 18.20 3.52 26.72
C GLN A 168 18.78 4.89 26.34
N ASP A 169 20.11 4.96 26.30
CA ASP A 169 20.91 6.05 25.76
C ASP A 169 22.02 5.41 24.91
N CYS A 170 22.61 6.15 23.95
CA CYS A 170 23.60 5.55 23.01
C CYS A 170 24.83 4.93 23.68
N THR A 171 25.10 5.24 24.95
CA THR A 171 26.22 4.70 25.73
C THR A 171 25.79 3.83 26.92
N ALA A 172 24.49 3.64 27.14
CA ALA A 172 23.94 3.08 28.37
C ALA A 172 23.50 1.60 28.24
N SER A 173 23.00 1.06 29.34
CA SER A 173 22.39 -0.26 29.42
C SER A 173 21.18 -0.38 28.49
N ARG A 174 20.93 -1.61 28.00
CA ARG A 174 19.70 -1.91 27.27
C ARG A 174 18.53 -2.04 28.22
N ILE A 175 17.36 -1.61 27.75
CA ILE A 175 16.07 -1.89 28.37
C ILE A 175 15.29 -2.88 27.51
N THR A 176 14.51 -3.74 28.14
CA THR A 176 13.62 -4.67 27.44
C THR A 176 12.29 -3.99 27.13
N VAL A 177 11.93 -3.95 25.86
CA VAL A 177 10.59 -3.63 25.38
C VAL A 177 9.83 -4.95 25.25
N PRO A 178 8.71 -5.13 25.97
CA PRO A 178 7.94 -6.36 25.86
C PRO A 178 7.29 -6.49 24.49
N GLY A 179 7.20 -7.73 24.03
CA GLY A 179 6.53 -8.13 22.81
C GLY A 179 5.04 -7.80 22.86
N SER A 180 4.44 -7.69 21.69
CA SER A 180 3.03 -7.37 21.55
C SER A 180 2.46 -7.96 20.26
N ARG A 181 1.14 -8.10 20.22
CA ARG A 181 0.40 -8.49 19.03
C ARG A 181 -0.59 -7.40 18.70
N LYS A 182 -0.62 -6.95 17.46
CA LYS A 182 -1.54 -5.90 17.01
C LYS A 182 -2.34 -6.44 15.83
N VAL A 183 -3.64 -6.60 16.03
CA VAL A 183 -4.60 -6.93 14.97
C VAL A 183 -5.19 -5.62 14.45
N ARG A 184 -5.24 -5.44 13.14
CA ARG A 184 -5.87 -4.28 12.50
C ARG A 184 -6.68 -4.70 11.27
N PRO A 185 -7.82 -4.04 11.02
CA PRO A 185 -8.48 -4.12 9.71
C PRO A 185 -7.72 -3.27 8.69
N GLU A 186 -7.65 -3.73 7.44
CA GLU A 186 -7.10 -2.99 6.31
C GLU A 186 -8.04 -3.08 5.11
N ASP A 187 -8.40 -1.92 4.54
CA ASP A 187 -9.23 -1.84 3.34
C ASP A 187 -8.40 -2.12 2.10
N PHE A 188 -8.82 -3.12 1.33
CA PHE A 188 -8.13 -3.57 0.14
C PHE A 188 -9.04 -3.54 -1.09
N VAL A 189 -8.70 -2.71 -2.06
CA VAL A 189 -9.48 -2.53 -3.29
C VAL A 189 -8.93 -3.43 -4.39
N ILE A 190 -9.78 -4.28 -4.96
CA ILE A 190 -9.46 -5.08 -6.13
C ILE A 190 -9.61 -4.22 -7.40
N PRO A 191 -8.54 -3.96 -8.16
CA PRO A 191 -8.64 -3.21 -9.41
C PRO A 191 -9.44 -4.00 -10.45
N SER A 192 -10.29 -3.32 -11.23
CA SER A 192 -11.03 -3.95 -12.32
C SER A 192 -10.05 -4.38 -13.43
N PRO A 193 -10.18 -5.60 -13.99
CA PRO A 193 -9.25 -6.07 -15.01
C PRO A 193 -9.48 -5.37 -16.37
N VAL A 194 -10.61 -4.69 -16.54
CA VAL A 194 -10.86 -3.78 -17.66
C VAL A 194 -9.80 -2.68 -17.74
N MET A 195 -9.21 -2.27 -16.60
CA MET A 195 -8.14 -1.27 -16.55
C MET A 195 -6.90 -1.69 -17.34
N MET A 196 -6.69 -2.98 -17.60
CA MET A 196 -5.56 -3.45 -18.42
C MET A 196 -5.65 -2.99 -19.88
N GLY A 197 -6.86 -2.79 -20.39
CA GLY A 197 -7.11 -2.27 -21.74
C GLY A 197 -7.16 -0.74 -21.80
N MET A 198 -7.07 -0.06 -20.66
CA MET A 198 -7.15 1.40 -20.59
C MET A 198 -5.75 2.03 -20.67
N PRO A 199 -5.64 3.25 -21.22
CA PRO A 199 -4.45 4.05 -21.04
C PRO A 199 -4.37 4.52 -19.59
N LEU A 200 -3.34 4.07 -18.88
CA LEU A 200 -3.05 4.56 -17.53
C LEU A 200 -2.07 5.72 -17.62
N PRO A 201 -2.14 6.68 -16.69
CA PRO A 201 -1.09 7.69 -16.55
C PRO A 201 0.25 6.98 -16.30
N ASP A 202 1.33 7.56 -16.82
CA ASP A 202 2.66 7.05 -16.53
C ASP A 202 2.96 7.28 -15.04
N SER A 203 2.94 6.19 -14.27
CA SER A 203 3.11 6.20 -12.83
C SER A 203 3.91 4.97 -12.38
N ASP A 204 4.70 5.14 -11.33
CA ASP A 204 5.34 4.03 -10.61
C ASP A 204 4.35 3.28 -9.71
N ASP A 205 3.23 3.90 -9.35
CA ASP A 205 2.28 3.38 -8.36
C ASP A 205 1.25 2.42 -8.97
N LEU A 206 0.99 2.49 -10.26
CA LEU A 206 0.09 1.58 -10.96
C LEU A 206 0.59 1.31 -12.37
N ARG A 207 0.85 0.04 -12.68
CA ARG A 207 1.34 -0.40 -13.99
C ARG A 207 0.58 -1.62 -14.47
N VAL A 208 0.41 -1.70 -15.78
CA VAL A 208 -0.10 -2.89 -16.47
C VAL A 208 1.08 -3.51 -17.21
N SER A 209 1.21 -4.83 -17.16
CA SER A 209 2.27 -5.53 -17.88
C SER A 209 2.18 -5.30 -19.39
N PRO A 210 3.30 -5.34 -20.15
CA PRO A 210 3.27 -5.13 -21.59
C PRO A 210 2.35 -6.10 -22.36
N ASP A 211 2.24 -7.33 -21.87
CA ASP A 211 1.40 -8.43 -22.40
C ASP A 211 -0.03 -8.43 -21.83
N LYS A 212 -0.38 -7.47 -20.97
CA LYS A 212 -1.73 -7.29 -20.41
C LYS A 212 -2.24 -8.48 -19.59
N THR A 213 -1.33 -9.24 -18.97
CA THR A 213 -1.64 -10.41 -18.15
C THR A 213 -1.72 -10.11 -16.65
N PHE A 214 -1.04 -9.06 -16.18
CA PHE A 214 -1.10 -8.63 -14.79
C PHE A 214 -1.03 -7.10 -14.63
N MET A 215 -1.40 -6.65 -13.44
CA MET A 215 -1.23 -5.27 -12.98
C MET A 215 -0.45 -5.23 -11.69
N THR A 216 0.39 -4.21 -11.49
CA THR A 216 1.07 -3.98 -10.22
C THR A 216 0.62 -2.65 -9.63
N ARG A 217 0.32 -2.63 -8.33
CA ARG A 217 0.06 -1.41 -7.56
C ARG A 217 1.07 -1.28 -6.43
N LYS A 218 1.72 -0.13 -6.29
CA LYS A 218 2.63 0.17 -5.17
C LYS A 218 1.97 1.08 -4.16
N SER A 219 2.15 0.80 -2.87
CA SER A 219 1.68 1.65 -1.77
C SER A 219 2.33 1.22 -0.45
N GLY A 220 2.92 2.17 0.29
CA GLY A 220 3.38 1.93 1.66
C GLY A 220 4.41 0.79 1.82
N GLY A 221 5.34 0.65 0.87
CA GLY A 221 6.35 -0.42 0.86
C GLY A 221 5.87 -1.73 0.22
N TRP A 222 4.57 -1.86 -0.07
CA TRP A 222 4.03 -3.01 -0.79
C TRP A 222 4.05 -2.81 -2.29
N THR A 223 4.35 -3.89 -3.01
CA THR A 223 4.03 -4.08 -4.42
C THR A 223 3.00 -5.21 -4.54
N TRP A 224 1.79 -4.87 -4.93
CA TRP A 224 0.69 -5.80 -5.13
C TRP A 224 0.56 -6.16 -6.60
N THR A 225 0.79 -7.41 -6.96
CA THR A 225 0.64 -7.94 -8.31
C THR A 225 -0.69 -8.68 -8.42
N PHE A 226 -1.55 -8.23 -9.33
CA PHE A 226 -2.88 -8.80 -9.60
C PHE A 226 -2.85 -9.52 -10.94
N THR A 227 -3.06 -10.85 -10.92
CA THR A 227 -3.14 -11.68 -12.12
C THR A 227 -4.57 -12.21 -12.27
N PRO A 228 -5.43 -11.51 -13.02
CA PRO A 228 -6.80 -11.96 -13.26
C PRO A 228 -6.83 -13.08 -14.31
N SER A 229 -7.75 -14.03 -14.14
CA SER A 229 -8.10 -15.04 -15.12
C SER A 229 -9.62 -15.26 -15.16
N ILE A 230 -10.12 -15.71 -16.31
CA ILE A 230 -11.53 -16.11 -16.44
C ILE A 230 -11.59 -17.59 -16.02
N PRO A 231 -12.42 -17.97 -15.03
CA PRO A 231 -12.58 -19.37 -14.66
C PRO A 231 -12.94 -20.23 -15.87
N ALA A 232 -12.40 -21.44 -15.95
CA ALA A 232 -12.85 -22.38 -16.97
C ALA A 232 -14.36 -22.62 -16.84
N ALA A 233 -15.08 -22.67 -17.97
CA ALA A 233 -16.50 -23.00 -17.96
C ALA A 233 -16.69 -24.38 -17.29
N GLN A 234 -17.37 -24.38 -16.14
CA GLN A 234 -17.77 -25.60 -15.44
C GLN A 234 -19.01 -26.21 -16.08
#